data_AF-A0A962D9Z9-F1
#
_entry.id   AF-A0A962D9Z9-F1
#
_cell.length_a   1.000
_cell.length_b   1.000
_cell.length_c   1.000
_cell.angle_alpha   90.00
_cell.angle_beta   90.00
_cell.angle_gamma   90.00
#
_symmetry.space_group_name_H-M   'P 1'
#
loop_
_entity.id
_entity.type
_entity.pdbx_description
1 polymer ?
#
loop_
_entity_poly.entity_id
_entity_poly.type
_entity_poly.pdbx_seq_one_letter_code
_entity_poly.pdbx_strand_id
1 'polypeptide(L)'
;RLYDWMYLTGMPFSAMRICQPYGDDQRKGLVLFHQIEPQTWFKIVQRVEGANYAAHYCQQKFLGYKGGLGLPPAFPTWRAYTEFLLGTLPENFRAVYDRRIEVFKEWWETTGGVPRAEWVDAGEPALENKKMQPSWRRVAMSILKQDMGKSLSFGFARRDTDRLIEIKERYADL
;
A
#
# COMPACT_ATOMS: atom_id res chain seq x y z
N ARG A 1 -13.86 -8.70 -28.33
CA ARG A 1 -14.63 -7.49 -27.95
C ARG A 1 -13.95 -6.68 -26.84
N LEU A 2 -13.78 -7.19 -25.62
CA LEU A 2 -13.15 -6.43 -24.52
C LEU A 2 -11.67 -6.07 -24.80
N TYR A 3 -10.88 -7.05 -25.26
CA TYR A 3 -9.49 -6.83 -25.65
C TYR A 3 -9.34 -5.84 -26.81
N ASP A 4 -10.34 -5.75 -27.70
CA ASP A 4 -10.35 -4.77 -28.78
C ASP A 4 -10.49 -3.35 -28.22
N TRP A 5 -11.35 -3.16 -27.21
CA TRP A 5 -11.45 -1.88 -26.49
C TRP A 5 -10.17 -1.56 -25.72
N MET A 6 -9.53 -2.55 -25.07
CA MET A 6 -8.21 -2.33 -24.44
C MET A 6 -7.16 -1.89 -25.46
N TYR A 7 -7.12 -2.51 -26.64
CA TYR A 7 -6.24 -2.11 -27.72
C TYR A 7 -6.50 -0.67 -28.19
N LEU A 8 -7.77 -0.30 -28.36
CA LEU A 8 -8.17 1.06 -28.74
C LEU A 8 -7.81 2.13 -27.70
N THR A 9 -7.68 1.77 -26.42
CA THR A 9 -7.17 2.69 -25.37
C THR A 9 -5.65 2.87 -25.40
N GLY A 10 -4.93 2.22 -26.32
CA GLY A 10 -3.47 2.30 -26.43
C GLY A 10 -2.73 1.41 -25.42
N MET A 11 -3.40 0.45 -24.81
CA MET A 11 -2.79 -0.48 -23.85
C MET A 11 -1.84 -1.45 -24.57
N PRO A 12 -0.58 -1.63 -24.10
CA PRO A 12 0.30 -2.64 -24.67
C PRO A 12 -0.24 -4.04 -24.38
N PHE A 13 -0.07 -4.99 -25.31
CA PHE A 13 -0.57 -6.37 -25.17
C PHE A 13 -0.14 -7.05 -23.86
N SER A 14 1.06 -6.78 -23.36
CA SER A 14 1.56 -7.32 -22.08
C SER A 14 0.79 -6.85 -20.84
N ALA A 15 0.08 -5.72 -20.94
CA ALA A 15 -0.72 -5.12 -19.89
C ALA A 15 -2.22 -5.42 -20.01
N MET A 16 -2.67 -6.02 -21.12
CA MET A 16 -4.07 -6.41 -21.32
C MET A 16 -4.43 -7.62 -20.46
N ARG A 17 -4.82 -7.36 -19.20
CA ARG A 17 -5.23 -8.39 -18.25
C ARG A 17 -6.63 -8.09 -17.73
N ILE A 18 -7.50 -9.09 -17.80
CA ILE A 18 -8.82 -9.02 -17.17
C ILE A 18 -8.64 -9.31 -15.69
N CYS A 19 -9.12 -8.40 -14.85
CA CYS A 19 -8.95 -8.48 -13.41
C CYS A 19 -10.20 -7.91 -12.74
N GLN A 20 -10.69 -8.54 -11.68
CA GLN A 20 -11.84 -8.05 -10.92
C GLN A 20 -11.53 -6.66 -10.33
N PRO A 21 -12.48 -5.72 -10.23
CA PRO A 21 -12.19 -4.32 -9.83
C PRO A 21 -11.67 -4.18 -8.39
N TYR A 22 -11.68 -5.27 -7.61
CA TYR A 22 -11.27 -5.32 -6.21
C TYR A 22 -9.89 -5.99 -6.09
N GLY A 23 -8.88 -5.21 -5.67
CA GLY A 23 -7.53 -5.72 -5.37
C GLY A 23 -6.43 -4.68 -5.58
N ASP A 24 -5.24 -4.93 -5.01
CA ASP A 24 -4.11 -4.01 -5.06
C ASP A 24 -3.52 -3.85 -6.48
N ASP A 25 -3.50 -4.93 -7.25
CA ASP A 25 -3.02 -4.88 -8.64
C ASP A 25 -4.02 -4.14 -9.54
N GLN A 26 -5.30 -4.13 -9.17
CA GLN A 26 -6.38 -3.52 -9.91
C GLN A 26 -6.53 -2.03 -9.67
N ARG A 27 -5.99 -1.49 -8.57
CA ARG A 27 -5.92 -0.03 -8.37
C ARG A 27 -5.33 0.66 -9.60
N LYS A 28 -4.26 0.09 -10.17
CA LYS A 28 -3.58 0.62 -11.37
C LYS A 28 -4.48 0.64 -12.62
N GLY A 29 -5.44 -0.28 -12.71
CA GLY A 29 -6.33 -0.46 -13.86
C GLY A 29 -7.73 0.14 -13.69
N LEU A 30 -8.03 0.82 -12.57
CA LEU A 30 -9.37 1.40 -12.33
C LEU A 30 -9.79 2.39 -13.43
N VAL A 31 -8.84 3.15 -13.98
CA VAL A 31 -9.08 4.08 -15.10
C VAL A 31 -9.62 3.35 -16.34
N LEU A 32 -9.23 2.08 -16.55
CA LEU A 32 -9.70 1.31 -17.70
C LEU A 32 -11.22 1.12 -17.64
N PHE A 33 -11.78 0.79 -16.47
CA PHE A 33 -13.24 0.65 -16.30
C PHE A 33 -13.97 1.94 -16.67
N HIS A 34 -13.41 3.11 -16.34
CA HIS A 34 -13.98 4.39 -16.74
C HIS A 34 -14.02 4.56 -18.28
N GLN A 35 -13.03 4.02 -18.99
CA GLN A 35 -12.91 4.17 -20.45
C GLN A 35 -13.74 3.15 -21.23
N ILE A 36 -13.74 1.87 -20.80
CA ILE A 36 -14.32 0.77 -21.58
C ILE A 36 -15.65 0.24 -21.02
N GLU A 37 -15.94 0.47 -19.73
CA GLU A 37 -17.16 -0.01 -19.05
C GLU A 37 -17.76 1.06 -18.11
N PRO A 38 -18.23 2.22 -18.63
CA PRO A 38 -18.67 3.35 -17.81
C PRO A 38 -19.86 3.02 -16.89
N GLN A 39 -20.76 2.12 -17.31
CA GLN A 39 -21.88 1.67 -16.46
C GLN A 39 -21.39 0.84 -15.26
N THR A 40 -20.39 -0.03 -15.48
CA THR A 40 -19.77 -0.81 -14.41
C THR A 40 -18.98 0.11 -13.48
N TRP A 41 -18.27 1.10 -14.03
CA TRP A 41 -17.58 2.12 -13.26
C TRP A 41 -18.53 2.88 -12.32
N PHE A 42 -19.69 3.33 -12.80
CA PHE A 42 -20.67 4.02 -11.97
C PHE A 42 -21.12 3.16 -10.77
N LYS A 43 -21.40 1.88 -10.99
CA LYS A 43 -21.74 0.93 -9.91
C LYS A 43 -20.60 0.77 -8.91
N ILE A 44 -19.34 0.75 -9.36
CA ILE A 44 -18.17 0.67 -8.49
C ILE A 44 -18.06 1.92 -7.61
N VAL A 45 -18.17 3.12 -8.20
CA VAL A 45 -18.08 4.39 -7.48
C VAL A 45 -19.17 4.53 -6.44
N GLN A 46 -20.40 4.09 -6.74
CA GLN A 46 -21.50 4.11 -5.76
C GLN A 46 -21.32 3.13 -4.61
N ARG A 47 -20.62 2.01 -4.83
CA ARG A 47 -20.48 0.93 -3.84
C ARG A 47 -19.22 1.06 -2.99
N VAL A 48 -18.15 1.62 -3.54
CA VAL A 48 -16.83 1.65 -2.93
C VAL A 48 -16.39 3.09 -2.72
N GLU A 49 -16.47 3.52 -1.47
CA GLU A 49 -15.93 4.80 -1.04
C GLU A 49 -14.44 4.91 -1.40
N GLY A 50 -14.09 6.04 -2.01
CA GLY A 50 -12.72 6.31 -2.46
C GLY A 50 -12.32 5.62 -3.78
N ALA A 51 -13.22 4.90 -4.47
CA ALA A 51 -12.92 4.34 -5.80
C ALA A 51 -12.51 5.42 -6.81
N ASN A 52 -13.23 6.55 -6.83
CA ASN A 52 -12.90 7.68 -7.70
C ASN A 52 -11.53 8.29 -7.37
N TYR A 53 -11.24 8.48 -6.08
CA TYR A 53 -9.93 8.93 -5.62
C TYR A 53 -8.83 7.95 -6.05
N ALA A 54 -9.02 6.65 -5.83
CA ALA A 54 -8.05 5.64 -6.24
C ALA A 54 -7.81 5.66 -7.76
N ALA A 55 -8.83 5.82 -8.60
CA ALA A 55 -8.63 5.91 -10.05
C ALA A 55 -7.74 7.09 -10.46
N HIS A 56 -7.88 8.26 -9.83
CA HIS A 56 -7.06 9.44 -10.14
C HIS A 56 -5.64 9.38 -9.57
N TYR A 57 -5.47 8.82 -8.36
CA TYR A 57 -4.21 8.97 -7.61
C TYR A 57 -3.35 7.69 -7.54
N CYS A 58 -3.90 6.50 -7.82
CA CYS A 58 -3.19 5.21 -7.68
C CYS A 58 -1.85 5.12 -8.44
N GLN A 59 -1.73 5.81 -9.58
CA GLN A 59 -0.52 5.80 -10.40
C GLN A 59 0.46 6.92 -10.05
N GLN A 60 0.09 7.82 -9.13
CA GLN A 60 0.95 8.92 -8.72
C GLN A 60 2.01 8.47 -7.71
N LYS A 61 3.14 9.17 -7.73
CA LYS A 61 4.27 8.95 -6.82
C LYS A 61 3.90 9.17 -5.35
N PHE A 62 2.86 9.97 -5.08
CA PHE A 62 2.40 10.27 -3.73
C PHE A 62 2.04 9.01 -2.92
N LEU A 63 1.40 8.01 -3.54
CA LEU A 63 1.00 6.77 -2.87
C LEU A 63 2.13 5.74 -2.73
N GLY A 64 3.39 6.15 -2.94
CA GLY A 64 4.54 5.26 -2.78
C GLY A 64 4.68 4.18 -3.86
N TYR A 65 3.93 4.28 -4.96
CA TYR A 65 4.16 3.44 -6.15
C TYR A 65 5.31 4.02 -6.99
N LYS A 66 6.02 3.15 -7.72
CA LYS A 66 7.18 3.51 -8.57
C LYS A 66 8.27 4.31 -7.86
N GLY A 67 8.63 3.92 -6.63
CA GLY A 67 9.70 4.57 -5.85
C GLY A 67 9.26 5.77 -5.01
N GLY A 68 7.98 6.15 -5.04
CA GLY A 68 7.45 7.25 -4.24
C GLY A 68 7.97 8.63 -4.68
N LEU A 69 7.79 9.63 -3.82
CA LEU A 69 8.42 10.95 -3.96
C LEU A 69 9.87 10.97 -3.39
N GLY A 70 10.36 9.84 -2.88
CA GLY A 70 11.60 9.78 -2.12
C GLY A 70 11.43 10.22 -0.67
N LEU A 71 12.55 10.37 0.04
CA LEU A 71 12.58 10.93 1.39
C LEU A 71 12.23 12.42 1.29
N PRO A 72 11.23 12.94 2.02
CA PRO A 72 10.94 14.36 1.97
C PRO A 72 12.14 15.16 2.49
N PRO A 73 12.47 16.31 1.88
CA PRO A 73 13.68 17.09 2.22
C PRO A 73 13.65 17.64 3.65
N ALA A 74 12.47 17.69 4.28
CA ALA A 74 12.31 18.09 5.67
C ALA A 74 12.84 17.05 6.68
N PHE A 75 13.11 15.82 6.26
CA PHE A 75 13.59 14.75 7.13
C PHE A 75 15.01 14.32 6.75
N PRO A 76 15.91 14.13 7.73
CA PRO A 76 17.28 13.73 7.47
C PRO A 76 17.42 12.24 7.13
N THR A 77 16.48 11.40 7.59
CA THR A 77 16.51 9.94 7.43
C THR A 77 15.10 9.35 7.29
N TRP A 78 14.98 8.20 6.62
CA TRP A 78 13.74 7.42 6.57
C TRP A 78 13.29 6.93 7.94
N ARG A 79 14.23 6.70 8.86
CA ARG A 79 13.90 6.41 10.26
C ARG A 79 13.14 7.57 10.91
N ALA A 80 13.68 8.78 10.86
CA ALA A 80 13.02 9.97 11.42
C ALA A 80 11.65 10.21 10.77
N TYR A 81 11.56 9.97 9.45
CA TYR A 81 10.29 10.07 8.75
C TYR A 81 9.29 9.00 9.17
N THR A 82 9.73 7.77 9.43
CA THR A 82 8.88 6.68 9.92
C THR A 82 8.33 7.01 11.31
N GLU A 83 9.18 7.50 12.21
CA GLU A 83 8.78 7.91 13.56
C GLU A 83 7.74 9.05 13.51
N PHE A 84 7.94 10.03 12.62
CA PHE A 84 6.94 11.06 12.33
C PHE A 84 5.63 10.47 11.82
N LEU A 85 5.67 9.60 10.80
CA LEU A 85 4.48 8.99 10.22
C LEU A 85 3.68 8.21 11.27
N LEU A 86 4.35 7.38 12.08
CA LEU A 86 3.72 6.67 13.19
C LEU A 86 3.06 7.66 14.15
N GLY A 87 3.75 8.76 14.50
CA GLY A 87 3.23 9.84 15.35
C GLY A 87 2.00 10.57 14.80
N THR A 88 1.76 10.54 13.48
CA THR A 88 0.56 11.14 12.85
C THR A 88 -0.61 10.17 12.72
N LEU A 89 -0.38 8.85 12.83
CA LEU A 89 -1.45 7.86 12.70
C LEU A 89 -2.39 7.88 13.91
N PRO A 90 -3.70 7.64 13.70
CA PRO A 90 -4.62 7.34 14.80
C PRO A 90 -4.16 6.12 15.60
N GLU A 91 -4.44 6.11 16.90
CA GLU A 91 -3.90 5.13 17.86
C GLU A 91 -4.17 3.67 17.46
N ASN A 92 -5.35 3.39 16.93
CA ASN A 92 -5.74 2.05 16.47
C ASN A 92 -4.89 1.58 15.28
N PHE A 93 -4.62 2.46 14.31
CA PHE A 93 -3.77 2.12 13.16
C PHE A 93 -2.31 2.01 13.58
N ARG A 94 -1.85 2.94 14.44
CA ARG A 94 -0.49 2.93 15.00
C ARG A 94 -0.19 1.61 15.71
N ALA A 95 -1.09 1.14 16.57
CA ALA A 95 -0.91 -0.12 17.31
C ALA A 95 -0.71 -1.34 16.40
N VAL A 96 -1.40 -1.39 15.25
CA VAL A 96 -1.22 -2.45 14.26
C VAL A 96 0.16 -2.38 13.62
N TYR A 97 0.59 -1.18 13.22
CA TYR A 97 1.91 -0.97 12.62
C TYR A 97 3.04 -1.24 13.62
N ASP A 98 2.99 -0.70 14.83
CA ASP A 98 4.01 -0.91 15.86
C ASP A 98 4.24 -2.41 16.11
N ARG A 99 3.17 -3.15 16.34
CA ARG A 99 3.23 -4.60 16.56
C ARG A 99 3.83 -5.34 15.36
N ARG A 100 3.44 -4.97 14.12
CA ARG A 100 3.98 -5.61 12.90
C ARG A 100 5.44 -5.21 12.65
N ILE A 101 5.83 -3.98 12.97
CA ILE A 101 7.19 -3.48 12.85
C ILE A 101 8.11 -4.20 13.84
N GLU A 102 7.66 -4.44 15.08
CA GLU A 102 8.44 -5.22 16.05
C GLU A 102 8.62 -6.67 15.61
N VAL A 103 7.57 -7.35 15.14
CA VAL A 103 7.71 -8.70 14.56
C VAL A 103 8.63 -8.70 13.34
N PHE A 104 8.60 -7.65 12.52
CA PHE A 104 9.49 -7.51 11.37
C PHE A 104 10.95 -7.39 11.80
N LYS A 105 11.23 -6.61 12.86
CA LYS A 105 12.56 -6.48 13.45
C LYS A 105 13.06 -7.82 13.97
N GLU A 106 12.26 -8.47 14.81
CA GLU A 106 12.60 -9.77 15.43
C GLU A 106 12.87 -10.85 14.37
N TRP A 107 12.07 -10.91 13.30
CA TRP A 107 12.27 -11.86 12.22
C TRP A 107 13.61 -11.67 11.50
N TRP A 108 14.02 -10.41 11.25
CA TRP A 108 15.32 -10.13 10.63
C TRP A 108 16.50 -10.42 11.55
N GLU A 109 16.36 -10.20 12.85
CA GLU A 109 17.41 -10.53 13.82
C GLU A 109 17.60 -12.04 13.98
N THR A 110 16.51 -12.81 14.00
CA THR A 110 16.55 -14.26 14.27
C THR A 110 16.72 -15.11 13.02
N THR A 111 15.95 -14.82 11.96
CA THR A 111 15.85 -15.65 10.75
C THR A 111 16.57 -15.01 9.57
N GLY A 112 16.46 -13.69 9.44
CA GLY A 112 17.06 -12.94 8.33
C GLY A 112 18.56 -12.67 8.48
N GLY A 113 19.13 -12.88 9.66
CA GLY A 113 20.56 -12.72 9.94
C GLY A 113 21.06 -11.26 9.89
N VAL A 114 20.17 -10.27 9.99
CA VAL A 114 20.54 -8.84 9.97
C VAL A 114 20.14 -8.20 11.30
N PRO A 115 21.09 -7.93 12.20
CA PRO A 115 20.84 -7.25 13.46
C PRO A 115 20.21 -5.87 13.26
N ARG A 116 19.36 -5.42 14.18
CA ARG A 116 18.72 -4.09 14.09
C ARG A 116 19.71 -2.92 14.01
N ALA A 117 20.89 -3.05 14.61
CA ALA A 117 21.93 -2.04 14.54
C ALA A 117 22.49 -1.83 13.11
N GLU A 118 22.38 -2.85 12.26
CA GLU A 118 22.90 -2.85 10.88
C GLU A 118 21.82 -2.47 9.85
N TRP A 119 20.63 -2.08 10.29
CA TRP A 119 19.58 -1.65 9.40
C TRP A 119 19.95 -0.38 8.66
N VAL A 120 20.06 -0.49 7.34
CA VAL A 120 20.25 0.64 6.45
C VAL A 120 19.01 1.54 6.43
N ASP A 121 19.23 2.84 6.30
CA ASP A 121 18.13 3.81 6.22
C ASP A 121 17.35 3.64 4.91
N ALA A 122 18.06 3.54 3.79
CA ALA A 122 17.54 3.14 2.49
C ALA A 122 18.44 2.04 1.91
N GLY A 123 17.86 0.87 1.63
CA GLY A 123 18.58 -0.26 1.04
C GLY A 123 18.72 -0.16 -0.47
N GLU A 124 19.34 -1.18 -1.06
CA GLU A 124 19.42 -1.28 -2.51
C GLU A 124 18.04 -1.58 -3.09
N PRO A 125 17.53 -0.81 -4.07
CA PRO A 125 16.19 -0.99 -4.60
C PRO A 125 15.91 -2.42 -5.11
N ALA A 126 16.92 -3.08 -5.70
CA ALA A 126 16.77 -4.45 -6.19
C ALA A 126 16.54 -5.46 -5.05
N LEU A 127 17.28 -5.32 -3.94
CA LEU A 127 17.16 -6.21 -2.78
C LEU A 127 15.87 -5.95 -2.00
N GLU A 128 15.48 -4.69 -1.83
CA GLU A 128 14.22 -4.33 -1.18
C GLU A 128 13.00 -4.81 -1.95
N ASN A 129 13.01 -4.69 -3.29
CA ASN A 129 11.93 -5.18 -4.15
C ASN A 129 11.77 -6.71 -4.06
N LYS A 130 12.89 -7.44 -3.91
CA LYS A 130 12.91 -8.88 -3.63
C LYS A 130 12.63 -9.22 -2.17
N LYS A 131 12.46 -8.21 -1.30
CA LYS A 131 12.25 -8.33 0.14
C LYS A 131 13.41 -9.00 0.89
N MET A 132 14.62 -8.95 0.33
CA MET A 132 15.83 -9.62 0.84
C MET A 132 16.69 -8.74 1.75
N GLN A 133 16.30 -7.48 1.97
CA GLN A 133 17.03 -6.56 2.84
C GLN A 133 16.04 -5.77 3.70
N PRO A 134 16.24 -5.63 5.02
CA PRO A 134 15.48 -4.71 5.84
C PRO A 134 15.98 -3.28 5.64
N SER A 135 15.07 -2.31 5.71
CA SER A 135 15.43 -0.90 5.73
C SER A 135 14.32 -0.06 6.33
N TRP A 136 14.67 1.12 6.84
CA TRP A 136 13.67 2.10 7.30
C TRP A 136 12.80 2.59 6.16
N ARG A 137 13.35 2.72 4.94
CA ARG A 137 12.56 3.01 3.73
C ARG A 137 11.43 2.00 3.54
N ARG A 138 11.68 0.69 3.68
CA ARG A 138 10.62 -0.32 3.54
C ARG A 138 9.50 -0.13 4.57
N VAL A 139 9.84 0.21 5.80
CA VAL A 139 8.87 0.47 6.87
C VAL A 139 8.05 1.72 6.57
N ALA A 140 8.70 2.85 6.26
CA ALA A 140 8.03 4.08 5.86
C ALA A 140 7.06 3.86 4.69
N MET A 141 7.51 3.12 3.67
CA MET A 141 6.70 2.85 2.48
C MET A 141 5.47 1.98 2.80
N SER A 142 5.55 1.09 3.78
CA SER A 142 4.38 0.33 4.25
C SER A 142 3.34 1.22 4.94
N ILE A 143 3.79 2.23 5.69
CA ILE A 143 2.91 3.21 6.34
C ILE A 143 2.29 4.15 5.30
N LEU A 144 3.08 4.68 4.37
CA LEU A 144 2.60 5.57 3.30
C LEU A 144 1.56 4.91 2.40
N LYS A 145 1.73 3.62 2.10
CA LYS A 145 0.76 2.85 1.31
C LYS A 145 -0.49 2.46 2.12
N GLN A 146 -0.46 2.64 3.44
CA GLN A 146 -1.47 2.17 4.38
C GLN A 146 -1.80 0.68 4.18
N ASP A 147 -0.78 -0.12 3.89
CA ASP A 147 -0.94 -1.53 3.50
C ASP A 147 -0.86 -2.52 4.69
N MET A 148 -0.90 -2.01 5.92
CA MET A 148 -0.86 -2.78 7.16
C MET A 148 0.31 -3.79 7.21
N GLY A 149 1.48 -3.44 6.69
CA GLY A 149 2.64 -4.33 6.72
C GLY A 149 2.74 -5.32 5.56
N LYS A 150 1.86 -5.26 4.54
CA LYS A 150 1.97 -6.16 3.37
C LYS A 150 3.31 -6.00 2.64
N SER A 151 3.81 -4.76 2.50
CA SER A 151 5.16 -4.48 1.96
C SER A 151 6.29 -5.03 2.84
N LEU A 152 6.01 -5.31 4.11
CA LEU A 152 6.92 -5.96 5.07
C LEU A 152 6.74 -7.48 5.13
N SER A 153 6.09 -8.08 4.12
CA SER A 153 5.85 -9.54 3.99
C SER A 153 4.77 -10.11 4.90
N PHE A 154 3.94 -9.28 5.54
CA PHE A 154 2.83 -9.80 6.33
C PHE A 154 1.59 -10.10 5.50
N GLY A 155 0.84 -11.12 5.93
CA GLY A 155 -0.50 -11.40 5.44
C GLY A 155 -1.59 -10.57 6.14
N PHE A 156 -2.82 -10.77 5.67
CA PHE A 156 -4.02 -10.27 6.36
C PHE A 156 -4.18 -10.99 7.71
N ALA A 157 -4.55 -10.26 8.75
CA ALA A 157 -4.86 -10.82 10.06
C ALA A 157 -6.20 -10.26 10.56
N ARG A 158 -7.13 -11.15 10.93
CA ARG A 158 -8.50 -10.79 11.35
C ARG A 158 -8.51 -9.79 12.52
N ARG A 159 -7.61 -9.98 13.48
CA ARG A 159 -7.41 -9.08 14.64
C ARG A 159 -7.15 -7.61 14.27
N ASP A 160 -6.69 -7.34 13.05
CA ASP A 160 -6.40 -5.97 12.61
C ASP A 160 -7.64 -5.26 12.06
N THR A 161 -8.68 -6.02 11.72
CA THR A 161 -9.96 -5.49 11.26
C THR A 161 -11.03 -5.51 12.33
N ASP A 162 -10.93 -6.37 13.34
CA ASP A 162 -11.98 -6.56 14.35
C ASP A 162 -12.34 -5.23 15.05
N ARG A 163 -11.34 -4.42 15.42
CA ARG A 163 -11.58 -3.11 16.06
C ARG A 163 -12.14 -2.04 15.09
N LEU A 164 -11.87 -2.16 13.79
CA LEU A 164 -12.49 -1.29 12.79
C LEU A 164 -13.96 -1.64 12.57
N ILE A 165 -14.30 -2.93 12.66
CA ILE A 165 -15.67 -3.42 12.60
C ILE A 165 -16.45 -2.90 13.81
N GLU A 166 -15.91 -3.03 15.02
CA GLU A 166 -16.52 -2.50 16.25
C GLU A 166 -16.79 -0.99 16.18
N ILE A 167 -15.84 -0.22 15.63
CA ILE A 167 -16.01 1.24 15.46
C ILE A 167 -17.11 1.54 14.44
N LYS A 168 -17.14 0.82 13.31
CA LYS A 168 -18.18 1.00 12.30
C LYS A 168 -19.56 0.67 12.85
N GLU A 169 -19.68 -0.40 13.64
CA GLU A 169 -20.93 -0.78 14.31
C GLU A 169 -21.36 0.28 15.32
N ARG A 170 -20.43 0.80 16.12
CA ARG A 170 -20.71 1.84 17.12
C ARG A 170 -21.26 3.14 16.52
N TYR A 171 -20.81 3.47 15.32
CA TYR A 171 -21.20 4.70 14.62
C TYR A 171 -22.11 4.43 13.41
N ALA A 172 -22.76 3.26 13.34
CA ALA A 172 -23.62 2.90 12.22
C ALA A 172 -24.90 3.76 12.14
N ASP A 173 -25.32 4.30 13.29
CA ASP A 173 -26.59 5.03 13.45
C ASP A 173 -26.41 6.57 13.50
N LEU A 174 -25.19 7.08 13.29
CA LEU A 174 -24.91 8.52 13.12
C LEU A 174 -25.02 8.91 11.64
#